data_AF-A0A7H8YTR9-F1
#
_entry.id   AF-A0A7H8YTR9-F1
#
_cell.length_a   1.000
_cell.length_b   1.000
_cell.length_c   1.000
_cell.angle_alpha   90.00
_cell.angle_beta   90.00
_cell.angle_gamma   90.00
#
_symmetry.space_group_name_H-M   'P 1'
#
loop_
_entity.id
_entity.type
_entity.pdbx_description
1 polymer ?
#
loop_
_entity_poly.entity_id
_entity_poly.type
_entity_poly.pdbx_seq_one_letter_code
_entity_poly.pdbx_strand_id
1 'polypeptide(L)'
;MWLRTSLYLTYIYYRKLFPKGDILTIGLLLGVLCYALYALYLHYESWQYALWSLPLGSFMYHNNRKDLSLLKVHSHYRAIIITEYVIENLPFLVLILLKKDFITAVAISLSFVLIGCLPQKNFTLKYPFSLADPFWHIAFRKYKLILGLPIAIALIIIGAVYQNPNLALFALAIVAFIGCIPYFEREFKAHMNVSAYRGKDYLLHQLKAGIFNISFLFAPVFITYIICFHWQYTEVFPLYISVPTLGVLTKYAFWNNSLWQTFALLAVSIGVIYIIPVIAIPYFCHLALQTIKRQQYAQHSH
;
A
#
# COMPACT_ATOMS: atom_id res chain seq x y z
N MET A 1 -19.82 17.49 30.63
CA MET A 1 -19.87 16.01 30.50
C MET A 1 -19.33 15.54 29.16
N TRP A 2 -19.81 16.12 28.05
CA TRP A 2 -19.37 15.89 26.65
C TRP A 2 -17.86 15.89 26.40
N LEU A 3 -17.15 16.94 26.86
CA LEU A 3 -15.70 17.09 26.68
C LEU A 3 -14.91 15.93 27.32
N ARG A 4 -15.38 15.45 28.48
CA ARG A 4 -14.74 14.33 29.19
C ARG A 4 -14.83 13.05 28.38
N THR A 5 -15.96 12.81 27.72
CA THR A 5 -16.17 11.67 26.84
C THR A 5 -15.27 11.74 25.62
N SER A 6 -15.17 12.91 24.98
CA SER A 6 -14.26 13.12 23.84
C SER A 6 -12.80 12.89 24.22
N LEU A 7 -12.32 13.46 25.33
CA LEU A 7 -10.96 13.25 25.83
C LEU A 7 -10.67 11.77 26.11
N TYR A 8 -11.65 11.05 26.66
CA TYR A 8 -11.50 9.62 26.93
C TYR A 8 -11.43 8.79 25.65
N LEU A 9 -12.22 9.14 24.63
CA LEU A 9 -12.16 8.50 23.31
C LEU A 9 -10.81 8.75 22.62
N THR A 10 -10.32 10.00 22.64
CA THR A 10 -8.98 10.34 22.15
C THR A 10 -7.89 9.54 22.88
N TYR A 11 -7.99 9.41 24.20
CA TYR A 11 -7.07 8.57 24.98
C TYR A 11 -7.12 7.09 24.56
N ILE A 12 -8.31 6.52 24.35
CA ILE A 12 -8.46 5.13 23.86
C ILE A 12 -7.83 4.96 22.48
N TYR A 13 -7.98 5.96 21.61
CA TYR A 13 -7.40 5.94 20.27
C TYR A 13 -5.87 5.87 20.34
N TYR A 14 -5.23 6.77 21.08
CA TYR A 14 -3.77 6.78 21.24
C TYR A 14 -3.22 5.57 21.99
N ARG A 15 -4.00 4.96 22.90
CA ARG A 15 -3.63 3.71 23.59
C ARG A 15 -3.39 2.53 22.64
N LYS A 16 -3.83 2.59 21.39
CA LYS A 16 -3.46 1.60 20.38
C LYS A 16 -1.99 1.69 19.94
N LEU A 17 -1.36 2.84 20.15
CA LEU A 17 0.02 3.12 19.76
C LEU A 17 1.03 2.79 20.86
N PHE A 18 0.59 2.68 22.12
CA PHE A 18 1.48 2.37 23.25
C PHE A 18 0.81 1.54 24.35
N PRO A 19 1.56 0.62 25.00
CA PRO A 19 1.07 -0.11 26.17
C PRO A 19 0.87 0.82 27.38
N LYS A 20 -0.02 0.41 28.30
CA LYS A 20 -0.34 1.22 29.49
C LYS A 20 0.90 1.36 30.38
N GLY A 21 1.31 2.59 30.66
CA GLY A 21 2.43 2.90 31.58
C GLY A 21 3.80 3.00 30.93
N ASP A 22 3.90 2.87 29.61
CA ASP A 22 5.17 3.05 28.89
C ASP A 22 5.45 4.54 28.61
N ILE A 23 5.99 5.21 29.63
CA ILE A 23 6.29 6.65 29.62
C ILE A 23 7.34 6.99 28.56
N LEU A 24 8.29 6.07 28.29
CA LEU A 24 9.36 6.30 27.33
C LEU A 24 8.82 6.36 25.91
N THR A 25 7.97 5.41 25.52
CA THR A 25 7.33 5.42 24.20
C THR A 25 6.46 6.65 23.99
N ILE A 26 5.68 7.06 25.01
CA ILE A 26 4.89 8.30 24.97
C ILE A 26 5.79 9.52 24.77
N GLY A 27 6.89 9.59 25.53
CA GLY A 27 7.88 10.68 25.43
C GLY A 27 8.52 10.78 24.05
N LEU A 28 8.93 9.65 23.46
CA LEU A 28 9.48 9.61 22.10
C LEU A 28 8.45 10.08 21.06
N LEU A 29 7.21 9.64 21.16
CA LEU A 29 6.15 9.99 20.21
C LEU A 29 5.81 11.48 20.27
N LEU A 30 5.75 12.05 21.48
CA LEU A 30 5.63 13.50 21.68
C LEU A 30 6.84 14.25 21.14
N GLY A 31 8.05 13.74 21.36
CA GLY A 31 9.28 14.33 20.81
C GLY A 31 9.27 14.38 19.27
N VAL A 32 8.89 13.27 18.62
CA VAL A 32 8.72 13.20 17.17
C VAL A 32 7.65 14.17 16.68
N LEU A 33 6.51 14.25 17.37
CA LEU A 33 5.44 15.19 17.05
C LEU A 33 5.91 16.65 17.17
N CYS A 34 6.57 17.02 18.26
CA CYS A 34 7.13 18.35 18.45
C CYS A 34 8.17 18.70 17.37
N TYR A 35 9.06 17.77 17.03
CA TYR A 35 10.04 17.95 15.96
C TYR A 35 9.37 18.13 14.60
N ALA A 36 8.37 17.31 14.28
CA ALA A 36 7.60 17.43 13.03
C ALA A 36 6.86 18.77 12.95
N LEU A 37 6.22 19.21 14.03
CA LEU A 37 5.56 20.52 14.12
C LEU A 37 6.57 21.66 13.96
N TYR A 38 7.75 21.56 14.57
CA TYR A 38 8.80 22.56 14.42
C TYR A 38 9.32 22.66 12.98
N ALA A 39 9.57 21.52 12.33
CA ALA A 39 9.97 21.48 10.92
C ALA A 39 8.89 22.07 10.00
N LEU A 40 7.62 21.74 10.24
CA LEU A 40 6.49 22.27 9.49
C LEU A 40 6.29 23.77 9.74
N TYR A 41 6.60 24.25 10.95
CA TYR A 41 6.61 25.69 11.26
C TYR A 41 7.70 26.45 10.49
N LEU A 42 8.91 25.88 10.36
CA LEU A 42 9.99 26.50 9.59
C LEU A 42 9.68 26.55 8.09
N HIS A 43 9.10 25.48 7.55
CA HIS A 43 8.83 25.32 6.12
C HIS A 43 7.34 25.40 5.77
N TYR A 44 6.59 26.25 6.48
CA TYR A 44 5.12 26.33 6.34
C TYR A 44 4.69 26.63 4.90
N GLU A 45 5.32 27.60 4.23
CA GLU A 45 4.94 28.01 2.87
C GLU A 45 5.02 26.87 1.85
N SER A 46 6.01 25.99 1.96
CA SER A 46 6.18 24.85 1.06
C SER A 46 5.35 23.63 1.46
N TRP A 47 5.06 23.45 2.76
CA TRP A 47 4.38 22.26 3.29
C TRP A 47 2.93 22.49 3.74
N GLN A 48 2.39 23.70 3.64
CA GLN A 48 1.01 24.01 4.07
C GLN A 48 -0.02 23.07 3.44
N TYR A 49 0.19 22.66 2.19
CA TYR A 49 -0.72 21.75 1.49
C TYR A 49 -0.80 20.37 2.15
N ALA A 50 0.25 19.92 2.85
CA ALA A 50 0.25 18.66 3.58
C ALA A 50 -0.76 18.65 4.74
N LEU A 51 -1.12 19.81 5.28
CA LEU A 51 -2.11 19.93 6.37
C LEU A 51 -3.53 19.56 5.91
N TRP A 52 -3.81 19.60 4.61
CA TRP A 52 -5.08 19.11 4.04
C TRP A 52 -5.22 17.58 4.10
N SER A 53 -4.18 16.86 4.54
CA SER A 53 -4.29 15.44 4.87
C SER A 53 -4.98 15.16 6.22
N LEU A 54 -5.07 16.15 7.13
CA LEU A 54 -5.68 15.99 8.45
C LEU A 54 -7.18 15.61 8.39
N PRO A 55 -8.01 16.27 7.56
CA PRO A 55 -9.40 15.84 7.35
C PRO A 55 -9.51 14.43 6.78
N LEU A 56 -8.60 14.03 5.88
CA LEU A 56 -8.59 12.68 5.31
C LEU A 56 -8.32 11.62 6.40
N GLY A 57 -7.38 11.89 7.30
CA GLY A 57 -7.12 11.03 8.46
C GLY A 57 -8.35 10.88 9.36
N SER A 58 -9.00 12.00 9.70
CA SER A 58 -10.20 12.01 10.53
C SER A 58 -11.40 11.32 9.86
N PHE A 59 -11.53 11.47 8.53
CA PHE A 59 -12.55 10.77 7.74
C PHE A 59 -12.31 9.25 7.69
N MET A 60 -11.06 8.82 7.53
CA MET A 60 -10.69 7.41 7.60
C MET A 60 -10.95 6.85 9.00
N TYR A 61 -10.63 7.60 10.05
CA TYR A 61 -10.94 7.22 11.42
C TYR A 61 -12.46 7.06 11.60
N HIS A 62 -13.25 8.08 11.23
CA HIS A 62 -14.72 8.08 11.31
C HIS A 62 -15.35 6.82 10.70
N ASN A 63 -14.93 6.44 9.49
CA ASN A 63 -15.50 5.29 8.79
C ASN A 63 -15.11 3.95 9.41
N ASN A 64 -13.99 3.86 10.13
CA ASN A 64 -13.51 2.65 10.77
C ASN A 64 -13.92 2.52 12.25
N ARG A 65 -14.65 3.50 12.80
CA ARG A 65 -15.13 3.47 14.20
C ARG A 65 -16.09 2.31 14.41
N LYS A 66 -15.94 1.58 15.52
CA LYS A 66 -16.82 0.46 15.89
C LYS A 66 -17.80 0.84 17.01
N ASP A 67 -17.52 1.94 17.69
CA ASP A 67 -18.20 2.49 18.86
C ASP A 67 -19.33 3.46 18.50
N LEU A 68 -19.49 3.81 17.22
CA LEU A 68 -20.50 4.79 16.78
C LEU A 68 -21.94 4.36 17.12
N SER A 69 -22.24 3.06 17.05
CA SER A 69 -23.55 2.52 17.41
C SER A 69 -23.90 2.79 18.87
N LEU A 70 -22.93 2.64 19.78
CA LEU A 70 -23.07 2.92 21.20
C LEU A 70 -23.14 4.44 21.47
N LEU A 71 -22.33 5.23 20.76
CA LEU A 71 -22.31 6.68 20.90
C LEU A 71 -23.63 7.34 20.50
N LYS A 72 -24.32 6.82 19.46
CA LYS A 72 -25.61 7.35 18.99
C LYS A 72 -26.71 7.36 20.07
N VAL A 73 -26.57 6.55 21.13
CA VAL A 73 -27.49 6.55 22.28
C VAL A 73 -27.42 7.88 23.06
N HIS A 74 -26.29 8.57 23.00
CA HIS A 74 -26.09 9.83 23.68
C HIS A 74 -26.67 11.01 22.87
N SER A 75 -27.47 11.86 23.53
CA SER A 75 -28.25 12.94 22.90
C SER A 75 -27.45 13.94 22.02
N HIS A 76 -26.16 14.18 22.26
CA HIS A 76 -25.32 15.06 21.44
C HIS A 76 -24.05 14.33 20.97
N TYR A 77 -24.18 13.05 20.60
CA TYR A 77 -23.07 12.23 20.11
C TYR A 77 -22.27 12.90 18.98
N ARG A 78 -22.91 13.68 18.11
CA ARG A 78 -22.23 14.44 17.04
C ARG A 78 -21.25 15.46 17.60
N ALA A 79 -21.64 16.18 18.66
CA ALA A 79 -20.75 17.13 19.32
C ALA A 79 -19.55 16.41 19.96
N ILE A 80 -19.76 15.23 20.56
CA ILE A 80 -18.66 14.41 21.11
C ILE A 80 -17.64 14.08 20.03
N ILE A 81 -18.12 13.61 18.87
CA ILE A 81 -17.29 13.18 17.74
C ILE A 81 -16.54 14.37 17.13
N ILE A 82 -17.22 15.49 16.89
CA ILE A 82 -16.57 16.70 16.34
C ILE A 82 -15.48 17.19 17.31
N THR A 83 -15.78 17.21 18.61
CA THR A 83 -14.81 17.64 19.62
C THR A 83 -13.62 16.69 19.70
N GLU A 84 -13.84 15.38 19.56
CA GLU A 84 -12.77 14.37 19.49
C GLU A 84 -11.83 14.63 18.30
N TYR A 85 -12.37 14.91 17.10
CA TYR A 85 -11.55 15.21 15.91
C TYR A 85 -10.77 16.50 16.07
N VAL A 86 -11.37 17.53 16.67
CA VAL A 86 -10.67 18.78 16.96
C VAL A 86 -9.54 18.56 17.95
N ILE A 87 -9.74 17.77 19.02
CA ILE A 87 -8.71 17.46 20.02
C ILE A 87 -7.56 16.69 19.38
N GLU A 88 -7.84 15.67 18.56
CA GLU A 88 -6.81 14.86 17.88
C GLU A 88 -5.91 15.72 16.98
N ASN A 89 -6.48 16.72 16.31
CA ASN A 89 -5.76 17.58 15.37
C ASN A 89 -5.31 18.93 15.98
N LEU A 90 -5.51 19.13 17.29
CA LEU A 90 -5.27 20.40 17.97
C LEU A 90 -3.84 20.93 17.80
N PRO A 91 -2.76 20.11 17.90
CA PRO A 91 -1.39 20.63 17.73
C PRO A 91 -1.15 21.28 16.36
N PHE A 92 -1.76 20.74 15.30
CA PHE A 92 -1.65 21.28 13.95
C PHE A 92 -2.51 22.53 13.76
N LEU A 93 -3.72 22.56 14.34
CA LEU A 93 -4.57 23.75 14.33
C LEU A 93 -3.90 24.94 15.02
N VAL A 94 -3.23 24.70 16.15
CA VAL A 94 -2.45 25.73 16.85
C VAL A 94 -1.32 26.25 15.96
N LEU A 95 -0.60 25.37 15.25
CA LEU A 95 0.47 25.77 14.34
C LEU A 95 -0.03 26.69 13.21
N ILE A 96 -1.16 26.35 12.59
CA ILE A 96 -1.78 27.16 11.53
C ILE A 96 -2.15 28.56 12.06
N LEU A 97 -2.73 28.63 13.26
CA LEU A 97 -3.08 29.89 13.90
C LEU A 97 -1.84 30.73 14.24
N LEU A 98 -0.74 30.11 14.68
CA LEU A 98 0.53 30.81 14.93
C LEU A 98 1.10 31.43 13.64
N LYS A 99 0.87 30.81 12.49
CA LYS A 99 1.23 31.35 11.17
C LYS A 99 0.20 32.35 10.60
N LYS A 100 -0.86 32.68 11.35
CA LYS A 100 -1.92 33.61 10.97
C LYS A 100 -2.71 33.20 9.72
N ASP A 101 -2.68 31.92 9.36
CA ASP A 101 -3.45 31.39 8.23
C ASP A 101 -4.86 30.97 8.68
N PHE A 102 -5.69 31.97 8.93
CA PHE A 102 -7.05 31.77 9.44
C PHE A 102 -7.95 31.06 8.45
N ILE A 103 -7.72 31.24 7.14
CA ILE A 103 -8.55 30.64 6.09
C ILE A 103 -8.41 29.11 6.14
N THR A 104 -7.16 28.61 6.16
CA THR A 104 -6.90 27.18 6.23
C THR A 104 -7.40 26.59 7.56
N ALA A 105 -7.21 27.30 8.68
CA ALA A 105 -7.71 26.85 9.98
C ALA A 105 -9.24 26.69 10.01
N VAL A 106 -9.97 27.68 9.47
CA VAL A 106 -11.43 27.64 9.37
C VAL A 106 -11.88 26.52 8.44
N ALA A 107 -11.25 26.37 7.27
CA ALA A 107 -11.62 25.35 6.30
C ALA A 107 -11.42 23.92 6.86
N ILE A 108 -10.28 23.66 7.51
CA ILE A 108 -10.01 22.37 8.16
C ILE A 108 -11.00 22.13 9.30
N SER A 109 -11.27 23.12 10.14
CA SER A 109 -12.24 22.97 11.25
C SER A 109 -13.65 22.66 10.73
N LEU A 110 -14.08 23.34 9.66
CA LEU A 110 -15.36 23.11 9.02
C LEU A 110 -15.44 21.70 8.40
N SER A 111 -14.33 21.20 7.85
CA SER A 111 -14.25 19.83 7.35
C SER A 111 -14.49 18.78 8.46
N PHE A 112 -13.99 19.01 9.69
CA PHE A 112 -14.27 18.11 10.82
C PHE A 112 -15.74 18.11 11.23
N VAL A 113 -16.41 19.26 11.17
CA VAL A 113 -17.85 19.37 11.39
C VAL A 113 -18.61 18.58 10.33
N LEU A 114 -18.23 18.71 9.06
CA LEU A 114 -18.83 17.94 7.96
C LEU A 114 -18.64 16.44 8.18
N ILE A 115 -17.41 15.99 8.49
CA ILE A 115 -17.10 14.57 8.74
C ILE A 115 -17.91 14.02 9.92
N GLY A 116 -18.02 14.77 11.02
CA GLY A 116 -18.81 14.36 12.19
C GLY A 116 -20.32 14.24 11.94
N CYS A 117 -20.83 14.91 10.90
CA CYS A 117 -22.23 14.82 10.48
C CYS A 117 -22.50 13.73 9.45
N LEU A 118 -21.48 13.20 8.79
CA LEU A 118 -21.64 12.16 7.78
C LEU A 118 -22.10 10.83 8.41
N PRO A 119 -22.90 10.03 7.69
CA PRO A 119 -23.13 8.65 8.09
C PRO A 119 -21.87 7.83 7.85
N GLN A 120 -21.59 6.89 8.76
CA GLN A 120 -20.54 5.90 8.55
C GLN A 120 -20.84 5.11 7.29
N LYS A 121 -19.88 5.09 6.36
CA LYS A 121 -19.91 4.20 5.21
C LYS A 121 -18.84 3.14 5.39
N ASN A 122 -19.24 1.88 5.22
CA ASN A 122 -18.30 0.78 5.09
C ASN A 122 -17.66 0.89 3.71
N PHE A 123 -16.57 1.67 3.60
CA PHE A 123 -15.75 1.68 2.41
C PHE A 123 -14.98 0.37 2.31
N THR A 124 -15.64 -0.68 1.83
CA THR A 124 -14.97 -1.90 1.41
C THR A 124 -14.45 -1.69 0.00
N LEU A 125 -13.20 -1.23 -0.12
CA LEU A 125 -12.52 -1.22 -1.42
C LEU A 125 -12.37 -2.68 -1.86
N LYS A 126 -13.16 -3.09 -2.85
CA LYS A 126 -12.94 -4.39 -3.50
C LYS A 126 -11.60 -4.29 -4.22
N TYR A 127 -10.67 -5.16 -3.85
CA TYR A 127 -9.38 -5.21 -4.54
C TYR A 127 -9.62 -5.63 -6.00
N PRO A 128 -8.96 -4.97 -6.95
CA PRO A 128 -9.28 -5.12 -8.37
C PRO A 128 -8.63 -6.36 -9.01
N PHE A 129 -7.88 -7.15 -8.24
CA PHE A 129 -7.15 -8.29 -8.77
C PHE A 129 -8.07 -9.49 -9.04
N SER A 130 -7.70 -10.31 -10.02
CA SER A 130 -8.33 -11.60 -10.25
C SER A 130 -8.07 -12.54 -9.08
N LEU A 131 -9.11 -13.27 -8.67
CA LEU A 131 -9.05 -14.30 -7.63
C LEU A 131 -8.49 -15.64 -8.14
N ALA A 132 -8.16 -15.74 -9.43
CA ALA A 132 -7.47 -16.92 -9.97
C ALA A 132 -6.13 -17.16 -9.26
N ASP A 133 -5.46 -16.10 -8.82
CA ASP A 133 -4.40 -16.16 -7.81
C ASP A 133 -4.82 -15.35 -6.57
N PRO A 134 -5.37 -16.00 -5.52
CA PRO A 134 -5.89 -15.31 -4.35
C PRO A 134 -4.79 -14.62 -3.53
N PHE A 135 -3.52 -14.98 -3.72
CA PHE A 135 -2.43 -14.34 -2.97
C PHE A 135 -2.23 -12.88 -3.32
N TRP A 136 -2.66 -12.45 -4.51
CA TRP A 136 -2.71 -11.03 -4.85
C TRP A 136 -3.63 -10.26 -3.90
N HIS A 137 -4.83 -10.77 -3.64
CA HIS A 137 -5.75 -10.16 -2.67
C HIS A 137 -5.19 -10.21 -1.24
N ILE A 138 -4.68 -11.38 -0.83
CA ILE A 138 -4.19 -11.59 0.54
C ILE A 138 -2.98 -10.71 0.84
N ALA A 139 -1.97 -10.71 -0.03
CA ALA A 139 -0.73 -9.95 0.18
C ALA A 139 -0.99 -8.44 0.13
N PHE A 140 -1.76 -7.94 -0.85
CA PHE A 140 -2.08 -6.51 -0.93
C PHE A 140 -2.87 -6.01 0.27
N ARG A 141 -3.71 -6.86 0.87
CA ARG A 141 -4.42 -6.54 2.11
C ARG A 141 -3.52 -6.59 3.33
N LYS A 142 -2.77 -7.68 3.50
CA LYS A 142 -1.89 -7.93 4.65
C LYS A 142 -0.81 -6.86 4.78
N TYR A 143 -0.14 -6.54 3.67
CA TYR A 143 0.98 -5.60 3.64
C TYR A 143 0.59 -4.19 3.17
N LYS A 144 -0.71 -3.93 2.93
CA LYS A 144 -1.24 -2.64 2.45
C LYS A 144 -0.52 -2.10 1.20
N LEU A 145 -0.12 -3.01 0.30
CA LEU A 145 0.72 -2.70 -0.87
C LEU A 145 0.08 -1.68 -1.84
N ILE A 146 -1.25 -1.52 -1.79
CA ILE A 146 -1.97 -0.53 -2.58
C ILE A 146 -1.51 0.91 -2.29
N LEU A 147 -0.97 1.17 -1.08
CA LEU A 147 -0.39 2.46 -0.71
C LEU A 147 0.89 2.79 -1.48
N GLY A 148 1.53 1.80 -2.11
CA GLY A 148 2.68 2.03 -2.98
C GLY A 148 2.32 2.73 -4.30
N LEU A 149 1.08 2.58 -4.79
CA LEU A 149 0.62 3.24 -6.01
C LEU A 149 0.64 4.77 -5.94
N PRO A 150 0.01 5.43 -4.95
CA PRO A 150 0.06 6.90 -4.86
C PRO A 150 1.49 7.42 -4.67
N ILE A 151 2.35 6.66 -3.97
CA ILE A 151 3.77 7.01 -3.82
C ILE A 151 4.48 6.97 -5.19
N ALA A 152 4.29 5.90 -5.96
CA ALA A 152 4.90 5.79 -7.30
C ALA A 152 4.40 6.89 -8.25
N ILE A 153 3.09 7.19 -8.25
CA ILE A 153 2.50 8.28 -9.04
C ILE A 153 3.11 9.62 -8.63
N ALA A 154 3.23 9.91 -7.33
CA ALA A 154 3.84 11.13 -6.84
C ALA A 154 5.31 11.25 -7.28
N LEU A 155 6.09 10.17 -7.22
CA LEU A 155 7.49 10.15 -7.67
C LEU A 155 7.61 10.45 -9.18
N ILE A 156 6.70 9.94 -10.01
CA ILE A 156 6.67 10.26 -11.44
C ILE A 156 6.39 11.74 -11.66
N ILE A 157 5.40 12.31 -10.97
CA ILE A 157 5.04 13.74 -11.08
C ILE A 157 6.22 14.62 -10.63
N ILE A 158 6.84 14.30 -9.50
CA ILE A 158 8.05 14.99 -9.01
C ILE A 158 9.16 14.88 -10.07
N GLY A 159 9.38 13.69 -10.62
CA GLY A 159 10.35 13.47 -11.69
C GLY A 159 10.08 14.39 -12.88
N ALA A 160 8.82 14.57 -13.27
CA ALA A 160 8.43 15.43 -14.37
C ALA A 160 8.73 16.92 -14.08
N VAL A 161 8.36 17.38 -12.87
CA VAL A 161 8.61 18.77 -12.43
C VAL A 161 10.10 19.11 -12.42
N TYR A 162 10.94 18.17 -11.98
CA TYR A 162 12.40 18.34 -11.93
C TYR A 162 13.13 17.81 -13.18
N GLN A 163 12.40 17.46 -14.25
CA GLN A 163 12.95 16.91 -15.49
C GLN A 163 13.92 15.73 -15.28
N ASN A 164 13.65 14.90 -14.27
CA ASN A 164 14.47 13.75 -13.90
C ASN A 164 13.75 12.43 -14.28
N PRO A 165 14.03 11.87 -15.47
CA PRO A 165 13.39 10.63 -15.92
C PRO A 165 13.83 9.41 -15.09
N ASN A 166 15.02 9.44 -14.48
CA ASN A 166 15.51 8.34 -13.64
C ASN A 166 14.61 8.14 -12.41
N LEU A 167 14.04 9.22 -11.87
CA LEU A 167 13.11 9.13 -10.75
C LEU A 167 11.80 8.43 -11.15
N ALA A 168 11.32 8.69 -12.37
CA ALA A 168 10.14 8.04 -12.90
C ALA A 168 10.39 6.55 -13.21
N LEU A 169 11.56 6.21 -13.76
CA LEU A 169 12.00 4.82 -13.94
C LEU A 169 12.14 4.08 -12.60
N PHE A 170 12.65 4.75 -11.57
CA PHE A 170 12.71 4.21 -10.21
C PHE A 170 11.32 3.94 -9.63
N ALA A 171 10.35 4.82 -9.88
CA ALA A 171 8.96 4.59 -9.48
C ALA A 171 8.36 3.33 -10.14
N LEU A 172 8.66 3.08 -11.41
CA LEU A 172 8.28 1.84 -12.12
C LEU A 172 8.96 0.61 -11.50
N ALA A 173 10.23 0.72 -11.10
CA ALA A 173 10.95 -0.35 -10.42
C ALA A 173 10.30 -0.73 -9.08
N ILE A 174 9.87 0.26 -8.30
CA ILE A 174 9.14 0.04 -7.05
C ILE A 174 7.85 -0.75 -7.31
N VAL A 175 7.08 -0.37 -8.35
CA VAL A 175 5.82 -1.04 -8.70
C VAL A 175 6.07 -2.48 -9.17
N ALA A 176 7.13 -2.71 -9.95
CA ALA A 176 7.57 -4.06 -10.34
C ALA A 176 7.86 -4.93 -9.13
N PHE A 177 8.60 -4.38 -8.15
CA PHE A 177 8.95 -5.08 -6.93
C PHE A 177 7.72 -5.39 -6.06
N ILE A 178 6.80 -4.42 -5.91
CA ILE A 178 5.52 -4.63 -5.23
C ILE A 178 4.73 -5.77 -5.88
N GLY A 179 4.72 -5.83 -7.22
CA GLY A 179 4.08 -6.90 -7.98
C GLY A 179 4.69 -8.29 -7.76
N CYS A 180 5.90 -8.40 -7.20
CA CYS A 180 6.53 -9.68 -6.87
C CYS A 180 6.09 -10.24 -5.52
N ILE A 181 5.67 -9.38 -4.59
CA ILE A 181 5.38 -9.74 -3.20
C ILE A 181 4.33 -10.86 -3.07
N PRO A 182 3.21 -10.86 -3.83
CA PRO A 182 2.23 -11.95 -3.79
C PRO A 182 2.83 -13.35 -4.03
N TYR A 183 3.92 -13.44 -4.80
CA TYR A 183 4.51 -14.71 -5.18
C TYR A 183 5.48 -15.29 -4.15
N PHE A 184 5.76 -14.57 -3.07
CA PHE A 184 6.45 -15.14 -1.91
C PHE A 184 5.50 -15.90 -0.99
N GLU A 185 4.20 -15.67 -1.10
CA GLU A 185 3.18 -16.44 -0.40
C GLU A 185 2.94 -17.79 -1.11
N ARG A 186 2.72 -18.85 -0.32
CA ARG A 186 2.63 -20.24 -0.79
C ARG A 186 1.22 -20.79 -0.61
N GLU A 187 0.68 -21.38 -1.67
CA GLU A 187 -0.48 -22.26 -1.61
C GLU A 187 -0.17 -23.57 -0.88
N PHE A 188 -1.21 -24.17 -0.30
CA PHE A 188 -1.10 -25.52 0.20
C PHE A 188 -0.89 -26.49 -0.96
N LYS A 189 0.02 -27.46 -0.78
CA LYS A 189 0.30 -28.51 -1.79
C LYS A 189 -0.97 -29.22 -2.25
N ALA A 190 -1.92 -29.44 -1.34
CA ALA A 190 -3.21 -30.04 -1.65
C ALA A 190 -3.99 -29.29 -2.75
N HIS A 191 -3.97 -27.95 -2.75
CA HIS A 191 -4.64 -27.15 -3.78
C HIS A 191 -4.01 -27.34 -5.15
N MET A 192 -2.68 -27.42 -5.21
CA MET A 192 -1.95 -27.65 -6.46
C MET A 192 -2.18 -29.08 -6.99
N ASN A 193 -2.42 -30.04 -6.11
CA ASN A 193 -2.63 -31.44 -6.50
C ASN A 193 -4.08 -31.72 -6.94
N VAL A 194 -5.06 -31.03 -6.36
CA VAL A 194 -6.50 -31.18 -6.67
C VAL A 194 -6.92 -30.25 -7.81
N SER A 195 -6.04 -29.37 -8.31
CA SER A 195 -6.39 -28.45 -9.39
C SER A 195 -6.74 -29.18 -10.69
N ALA A 196 -7.72 -28.66 -11.42
CA ALA A 196 -8.10 -29.19 -12.74
C ALA A 196 -6.99 -29.07 -13.79
N TYR A 197 -6.10 -28.08 -13.64
CA TYR A 197 -4.95 -27.88 -14.53
C TYR A 197 -3.73 -28.67 -14.06
N ARG A 198 -2.99 -29.31 -14.98
CA ARG A 198 -1.81 -30.12 -14.66
C ARG A 198 -0.55 -29.63 -15.37
N GLY A 199 0.59 -29.74 -14.70
CA GLY A 199 1.91 -29.44 -15.25
C GLY A 199 1.98 -28.09 -15.97
N LYS A 200 2.06 -28.13 -17.31
CA LYS A 200 2.17 -26.93 -18.15
C LYS A 200 0.92 -26.05 -18.08
N ASP A 201 -0.26 -26.65 -18.10
CA ASP A 201 -1.51 -25.89 -18.10
C ASP A 201 -1.71 -25.16 -16.78
N TYR A 202 -1.24 -25.77 -15.68
CA TYR A 202 -1.22 -25.15 -14.36
C TYR A 202 -0.34 -23.89 -14.36
N LEU A 203 0.91 -24.04 -14.80
CA LEU A 203 1.85 -22.92 -14.86
C LEU A 203 1.33 -21.79 -15.77
N LEU A 204 0.75 -22.15 -16.91
CA LEU A 204 0.20 -21.18 -17.86
C LEU A 204 -1.00 -20.45 -17.30
N HIS A 205 -1.89 -21.13 -16.56
CA HIS A 205 -3.01 -20.49 -15.87
C HIS A 205 -2.51 -19.47 -14.83
N GLN A 206 -1.52 -19.85 -14.03
CA GLN A 206 -0.91 -18.98 -13.01
C GLN A 206 -0.19 -17.77 -13.65
N LEU A 207 0.54 -17.97 -14.75
CA LEU A 207 1.17 -16.88 -15.49
C LEU A 207 0.14 -15.91 -16.09
N LYS A 208 -0.96 -16.42 -16.67
CA LYS A 208 -2.03 -15.56 -17.21
C LYS A 208 -2.67 -14.71 -16.11
N ALA A 209 -3.01 -15.32 -14.98
CA ALA A 209 -3.56 -14.60 -13.83
C ALA A 209 -2.57 -13.55 -13.31
N GLY A 210 -1.29 -13.91 -13.20
CA GLY A 210 -0.23 -13.01 -12.79
C GLY A 210 -0.08 -11.81 -13.73
N ILE A 211 0.05 -12.04 -15.04
CA ILE A 211 0.19 -10.97 -16.04
C ILE A 211 -1.03 -10.03 -16.02
N PHE A 212 -2.24 -10.58 -15.86
CA PHE A 212 -3.46 -9.77 -15.75
C PHE A 212 -3.39 -8.84 -14.53
N ASN A 213 -3.06 -9.39 -13.36
CA ASN A 213 -2.98 -8.62 -12.11
C ASN A 213 -1.85 -7.57 -12.14
N ILE A 214 -0.68 -7.93 -12.71
CA ILE A 214 0.45 -7.02 -12.89
C ILE A 214 0.06 -5.87 -13.84
N SER A 215 -0.58 -6.19 -14.97
CA SER A 215 -1.04 -5.18 -15.93
C SER A 215 -2.01 -4.20 -15.27
N PHE A 216 -2.94 -4.70 -14.45
CA PHE A 216 -3.85 -3.85 -13.69
C PHE A 216 -3.11 -2.93 -12.71
N LEU A 217 -2.11 -3.45 -12.00
CA LEU A 217 -1.28 -2.67 -11.07
C LEU A 217 -0.49 -1.57 -11.79
N PHE A 218 0.09 -1.89 -12.95
CA PHE A 218 0.93 -0.96 -13.73
C PHE A 218 0.12 0.08 -14.49
N ALA A 219 -1.12 -0.22 -14.91
CA ALA A 219 -1.92 0.67 -15.76
C ALA A 219 -1.99 2.13 -15.28
N PRO A 220 -2.37 2.45 -14.02
CA PRO A 220 -2.44 3.84 -13.58
C PRO A 220 -1.07 4.53 -13.57
N VAL A 221 -0.01 3.79 -13.18
CA VAL A 221 1.37 4.31 -13.13
C VAL A 221 1.90 4.58 -14.54
N PHE A 222 1.61 3.70 -15.48
CA PHE A 222 1.99 3.83 -16.88
C PHE A 222 1.29 5.02 -17.56
N ILE A 223 -0.01 5.19 -17.30
CA ILE A 223 -0.77 6.34 -17.80
C ILE A 223 -0.15 7.64 -17.28
N THR A 224 0.15 7.73 -15.98
CA THR A 224 0.83 8.90 -15.41
C THR A 224 2.18 9.13 -16.07
N TYR A 225 2.96 8.07 -16.28
CA TYR A 225 4.26 8.18 -16.95
C TYR A 225 4.14 8.76 -18.35
N ILE A 226 3.23 8.25 -19.18
CA ILE A 226 3.01 8.76 -20.56
C ILE A 226 2.56 10.23 -20.54
N ILE A 227 1.70 10.63 -19.59
CA ILE A 227 1.26 12.03 -19.49
C ILE A 227 2.45 12.94 -19.17
N CYS A 228 3.34 12.51 -18.27
CA CYS A 228 4.46 13.32 -17.79
C CYS A 228 5.70 13.33 -18.70
N PHE A 229 6.03 12.20 -19.33
CA PHE A 229 7.28 11.97 -20.06
C PHE A 229 7.04 11.52 -21.52
N HIS A 230 5.79 11.51 -21.98
CA HIS A 230 5.41 11.07 -23.32
C HIS A 230 5.93 9.66 -23.63
N TRP A 231 6.71 9.50 -24.71
CA TRP A 231 7.25 8.21 -25.15
C TRP A 231 8.69 7.96 -24.70
N GLN A 232 9.27 8.84 -23.88
CA GLN A 232 10.67 8.73 -23.47
C GLN A 232 10.89 7.44 -22.68
N TYR A 233 11.89 6.63 -23.08
CA TYR A 233 12.22 5.35 -22.44
C TYR A 233 11.07 4.35 -22.36
N THR A 234 10.10 4.40 -23.28
CA THR A 234 8.99 3.44 -23.25
C THR A 234 9.45 2.02 -23.63
N GLU A 235 10.58 1.88 -24.31
CA GLU A 235 11.18 0.59 -24.66
C GLU A 235 11.61 -0.27 -23.46
N VAL A 236 11.84 0.31 -22.27
CA VAL A 236 12.23 -0.44 -21.06
C VAL A 236 11.03 -0.97 -20.26
N PHE A 237 9.79 -0.60 -20.60
CA PHE A 237 8.59 -1.09 -19.90
C PHE A 237 8.43 -2.61 -19.86
N PRO A 238 8.70 -3.35 -20.95
CA PRO A 238 8.68 -4.81 -20.92
C PRO A 238 9.60 -5.41 -19.84
N LEU A 239 10.73 -4.76 -19.52
CA LEU A 239 11.62 -5.21 -18.44
C LEU A 239 10.92 -5.14 -17.09
N TYR A 240 10.19 -4.06 -16.79
CA TYR A 240 9.50 -3.91 -15.51
C TYR A 240 8.34 -4.91 -15.33
N ILE A 241 7.66 -5.31 -16.41
CA ILE A 241 6.63 -6.36 -16.37
C ILE A 241 7.25 -7.75 -16.25
N SER A 242 8.44 -7.95 -16.85
CA SER A 242 9.14 -9.24 -16.80
C SER A 242 9.56 -9.65 -15.38
N VAL A 243 9.88 -8.68 -14.51
CA VAL A 243 10.31 -8.92 -13.12
C VAL A 243 9.23 -9.65 -12.29
N PRO A 244 7.99 -9.14 -12.15
CA PRO A 244 6.95 -9.88 -11.46
C PRO A 244 6.47 -11.14 -12.20
N THR A 245 6.66 -11.23 -13.53
CA THR A 245 6.47 -12.50 -14.27
C THR A 245 7.48 -13.56 -13.79
N LEU A 246 8.74 -13.18 -13.60
CA LEU A 246 9.75 -14.03 -12.97
C LEU A 246 9.42 -14.32 -11.50
N GLY A 247 8.71 -13.44 -10.81
CA GLY A 247 8.13 -13.72 -9.49
C GLY A 247 7.28 -14.99 -9.49
N VAL A 248 6.39 -15.15 -10.47
CA VAL A 248 5.60 -16.38 -10.66
C VAL A 248 6.50 -17.59 -10.91
N LEU A 249 7.45 -17.46 -11.84
CA LEU A 249 8.30 -18.58 -12.25
C LEU A 249 9.22 -19.05 -11.12
N THR A 250 9.86 -18.12 -10.42
CA THR A 250 10.75 -18.40 -9.30
C THR A 250 10.00 -18.97 -8.09
N LYS A 251 8.74 -18.58 -7.86
CA LYS A 251 7.86 -19.24 -6.88
C LYS A 251 7.81 -20.73 -7.15
N TYR A 252 7.46 -21.15 -8.36
CA TYR A 252 7.33 -22.58 -8.66
C TYR A 252 8.67 -23.30 -8.84
N ALA A 253 9.70 -22.63 -9.35
CA ALA A 253 11.05 -23.19 -9.46
C ALA A 253 11.66 -23.51 -8.07
N PHE A 254 11.44 -22.63 -7.09
CA PHE A 254 11.96 -22.78 -5.72
C PHE A 254 10.83 -23.04 -4.74
N TRP A 255 9.92 -23.95 -5.09
CA TRP A 255 8.71 -24.22 -4.30
C TRP A 255 8.97 -24.47 -2.80
N ASN A 256 10.01 -25.25 -2.50
CA ASN A 256 10.33 -25.68 -1.14
C ASN A 256 11.20 -24.69 -0.36
N ASN A 257 11.80 -23.68 -1.03
CA ASN A 257 12.77 -22.80 -0.37
C ASN A 257 12.60 -21.35 -0.82
N SER A 258 11.97 -20.55 0.03
CA SER A 258 11.74 -19.12 -0.21
C SER A 258 13.03 -18.30 -0.22
N LEU A 259 14.08 -18.70 0.50
CA LEU A 259 15.36 -17.98 0.50
C LEU A 259 16.04 -18.05 -0.87
N TRP A 260 16.05 -19.23 -1.50
CA TRP A 260 16.58 -19.38 -2.86
C TRP A 260 15.77 -18.61 -3.90
N GLN A 261 14.44 -18.51 -3.72
CA GLN A 261 13.62 -17.62 -4.54
C GLN A 261 14.09 -16.17 -4.41
N THR A 262 14.33 -15.68 -3.19
CA THR A 262 14.80 -14.31 -2.95
C THR A 262 16.16 -14.06 -3.61
N PHE A 263 17.13 -14.96 -3.44
CA PHE A 263 18.45 -14.83 -4.07
C PHE A 263 18.36 -14.83 -5.59
N ALA A 264 17.56 -15.73 -6.18
CA ALA A 264 17.36 -15.78 -7.62
C ALA A 264 16.72 -14.48 -8.15
N LEU A 265 15.68 -13.99 -7.48
CA LEU A 265 14.96 -12.79 -7.91
C LEU A 265 15.84 -11.54 -7.74
N LEU A 266 16.66 -11.45 -6.68
CA LEU A 266 17.66 -10.38 -6.51
C LEU A 266 18.73 -10.42 -7.60
N ALA A 267 19.32 -11.59 -7.87
CA ALA A 267 20.34 -11.73 -8.91
C ALA A 267 19.81 -11.29 -10.28
N VAL A 268 18.59 -11.71 -10.61
CA VAL A 268 17.91 -11.31 -11.86
C VAL A 268 17.58 -9.82 -11.87
N SER A 269 17.19 -9.24 -10.73
CA SER A 269 16.87 -7.81 -10.63
C SER A 269 18.11 -6.92 -10.76
N ILE A 270 19.24 -7.31 -10.18
CA ILE A 270 20.53 -6.62 -10.38
C ILE A 270 20.93 -6.66 -11.86
N GLY A 271 20.63 -7.76 -12.52
CA GLY A 271 20.86 -7.96 -13.95
C GLY A 271 19.92 -7.21 -14.90
N VAL A 272 18.99 -6.39 -14.41
CA VAL A 272 18.02 -5.63 -15.25
C VAL A 272 18.72 -4.80 -16.32
N ILE A 273 19.87 -4.20 -15.99
CA ILE A 273 20.69 -3.40 -16.92
C ILE A 273 21.11 -4.21 -18.16
N TYR A 274 21.26 -5.53 -18.01
CA TYR A 274 21.72 -6.44 -19.06
C TYR A 274 20.59 -7.29 -19.67
N ILE A 275 19.31 -6.91 -19.49
CA ILE A 275 18.15 -7.63 -20.02
C ILE A 275 18.02 -9.07 -19.45
N ILE A 276 18.77 -9.38 -18.39
CA ILE A 276 18.76 -10.69 -17.71
C ILE A 276 17.34 -11.14 -17.32
N PRO A 277 16.44 -10.26 -16.83
CA PRO A 277 15.06 -10.65 -16.54
C PRO A 277 14.34 -11.34 -17.70
N VAL A 278 14.51 -10.87 -18.93
CA VAL A 278 13.85 -11.45 -20.10
C VAL A 278 14.52 -12.77 -20.48
N ILE A 279 15.85 -12.82 -20.45
CA ILE A 279 16.64 -14.01 -20.80
C ILE A 279 16.43 -15.14 -19.79
N ALA A 280 16.14 -14.82 -18.53
CA ALA A 280 15.94 -15.81 -17.48
C ALA A 280 14.57 -16.53 -17.55
N ILE A 281 13.59 -15.97 -18.27
CA ILE A 281 12.23 -16.51 -18.36
C ILE A 281 12.21 -17.98 -18.85
N PRO A 282 12.84 -18.35 -19.98
CA PRO A 282 12.84 -19.74 -20.45
C PRO A 282 13.44 -20.72 -19.43
N TYR A 283 14.55 -20.32 -18.78
CA TYR A 283 15.24 -21.14 -17.78
C TYR A 283 14.35 -21.41 -16.56
N PHE A 284 13.78 -20.37 -15.96
CA PHE A 284 12.90 -20.55 -14.80
C PHE A 284 11.57 -21.20 -15.16
N CYS A 285 11.06 -21.02 -16.38
CA CYS A 285 9.90 -21.74 -16.88
C CYS A 285 10.16 -23.25 -16.90
N HIS A 286 11.32 -23.68 -17.41
CA HIS A 286 11.70 -25.09 -17.41
C HIS A 286 11.79 -25.67 -15.98
N LEU A 287 12.47 -24.97 -15.06
CA LEU A 287 12.58 -25.41 -13.65
C LEU A 287 11.22 -25.46 -12.92
N ALA A 288 10.38 -24.45 -13.14
CA ALA A 288 9.04 -24.41 -12.58
C ALA A 288 8.20 -25.61 -13.04
N LEU A 289 8.24 -25.93 -14.33
CA LEU A 289 7.51 -27.07 -14.89
C LEU A 289 7.97 -28.41 -14.28
N GLN A 290 9.28 -28.62 -14.14
CA GLN A 290 9.81 -29.83 -13.51
C GLN A 290 9.31 -29.97 -12.07
N THR A 291 9.33 -28.87 -11.31
CA THR A 291 8.94 -28.86 -9.90
C THR A 291 7.44 -29.09 -9.73
N ILE A 292 6.58 -28.42 -10.51
CA ILE A 292 5.13 -28.61 -10.48
C ILE A 292 4.78 -30.07 -10.80
N LYS A 293 5.36 -30.62 -11.88
CA LYS A 293 5.16 -32.03 -12.24
C LYS A 293 5.54 -32.95 -11.07
N ARG A 294 6.73 -32.76 -10.47
CA ARG A 294 7.17 -33.59 -9.34
C ARG A 294 6.18 -33.56 -8.17
N GLN A 295 5.63 -32.39 -7.84
CA GLN A 295 4.70 -32.25 -6.71
C GLN A 295 3.32 -32.86 -7.02
N GLN A 296 2.82 -32.72 -8.24
CA GLN A 296 1.52 -33.27 -8.66
C GLN A 296 1.57 -34.80 -8.87
N TYR A 297 2.68 -35.34 -9.41
CA TYR A 297 2.81 -36.78 -9.71
C TYR A 297 3.21 -37.64 -8.51
N ALA A 298 3.84 -37.08 -7.48
CA ALA A 298 4.26 -37.83 -6.29
C ALA A 298 3.11 -38.45 -5.46
N GLN A 299 1.84 -38.15 -5.78
CA GLN A 299 0.66 -38.74 -5.12
C GLN A 299 -0.11 -39.76 -5.98
N HIS A 300 0.24 -39.97 -7.25
CA HIS A 300 -0.40 -41.00 -8.08
C HIS A 300 0.27 -42.38 -7.96
N SER A 301 1.27 -42.50 -7.10
CA SER A 301 2.04 -43.73 -6.84
C SER A 301 1.78 -44.34 -5.46
N HIS A 302 0.65 -44.01 -4.83
CA HIS A 302 0.18 -44.62 -3.58
C HIS A 302 -1.22 -45.19 -3.75
#